data_AF-A0A522VVE0-F1
#
_entry.id   AF-A0A522VVE0-F1
#
_cell.length_a   1.000
_cell.length_b   1.000
_cell.length_c   1.000
_cell.angle_alpha   90.00
_cell.angle_beta   90.00
_cell.angle_gamma   90.00
#
_symmetry.space_group_name_H-M   'P 1'
#
loop_
_entity.id
_entity.type
_entity.pdbx_description
1 polymer ?
#
loop_
_entity_poly.entity_id
_entity_poly.type
_entity_poly.pdbx_seq_one_letter_code
_entity_poly.pdbx_strand_id
1 'polypeptide(L)'
;MDDFTLGLLTNIGLFSFLALSAYLLLLAGEMSFGQQAFFGIGAYAGGILTVLYGVPLPLAALAAMGLGALAAFLVGLPTLRLKGLYFAMATLAAAEIAR
;
A
#
# COMPACT_ATOMS: atom_id res chain seq x y z
N MET A 1 6.63 -16.37 23.32
CA MET A 1 6.26 -14.99 22.93
C MET A 1 4.77 -14.92 23.07
N ASP A 2 4.24 -13.99 23.86
CA ASP A 2 2.80 -13.84 24.04
C ASP A 2 2.18 -13.37 22.72
N ASP A 3 0.98 -13.85 22.36
CA ASP A 3 0.27 -13.47 21.14
C ASP A 3 0.12 -11.94 21.01
N PHE A 4 0.00 -11.25 22.15
CA PHE A 4 -0.02 -9.80 22.23
C PHE A 4 1.26 -9.15 21.70
N THR A 5 2.43 -9.63 22.12
CA THR A 5 3.73 -9.10 21.69
C THR A 5 3.93 -9.34 20.18
N LEU A 6 3.46 -10.48 19.67
CA LEU A 6 3.58 -10.84 18.26
C LEU A 6 2.67 -9.97 17.37
N GLY A 7 1.45 -9.68 17.83
CA GLY A 7 0.54 -8.73 17.18
C GLY A 7 1.05 -7.29 17.18
N LEU A 8 1.68 -6.85 18.29
CA LEU A 8 2.32 -5.53 18.38
C LEU A 8 3.48 -5.40 17.40
N LEU A 9 4.40 -6.37 17.39
CA LEU A 9 5.54 -6.41 16.45
C LEU A 9 5.08 -6.34 15.00
N THR A 10 4.04 -7.10 14.65
CA THR A 10 3.48 -7.12 13.30
C THR A 10 2.91 -5.77 12.91
N ASN A 11 2.13 -5.12 13.77
CA ASN A 11 1.59 -3.78 13.52
C ASN A 11 2.68 -2.72 13.40
N ILE A 12 3.69 -2.75 14.27
CA ILE A 12 4.83 -1.81 14.21
C ILE A 12 5.56 -1.96 12.87
N GLY A 13 5.83 -3.19 12.44
CA GLY A 13 6.44 -3.45 11.14
C GLY A 13 5.58 -2.91 9.99
N LEU A 14 4.28 -3.20 10.02
CA LEU A 14 3.31 -2.75 9.02
C LEU A 14 3.28 -1.21 8.88
N PHE A 15 3.12 -0.49 9.99
CA PHE A 15 3.07 0.97 9.99
C PHE A 15 4.42 1.59 9.63
N SER A 16 5.54 0.94 9.98
CA SER A 16 6.88 1.39 9.58
C SER A 16 7.07 1.33 8.07
N PHE A 17 6.62 0.25 7.41
CA PHE A 17 6.65 0.15 5.95
C PHE A 17 5.74 1.19 5.28
N LEU A 18 4.55 1.44 5.82
CA LEU A 18 3.65 2.49 5.34
C LEU A 18 4.28 3.89 5.47
N ALA A 19 4.90 4.17 6.62
CA ALA A 19 5.59 5.44 6.87
C ALA A 19 6.78 5.64 5.92
N LEU A 20 7.59 4.60 5.68
CA LEU A 20 8.69 4.64 4.72
C LEU A 20 8.19 4.92 3.30
N SER A 21 7.09 4.28 2.88
CA SER A 21 6.48 4.53 1.58
C SER A 21 6.06 5.99 1.40
N ALA A 22 5.42 6.59 2.40
CA ALA A 22 5.03 8.00 2.37
C ALA A 22 6.24 8.93 2.41
N TYR A 23 7.27 8.59 3.19
CA TYR A 23 8.50 9.37 3.32
C TYR A 23 9.28 9.47 2.00
N LEU A 24 9.30 8.41 1.20
CA LEU A 24 9.93 8.42 -0.13
C LEU A 24 9.31 9.46 -1.07
N LEU A 25 7.99 9.66 -1.01
CA LEU A 25 7.32 10.69 -1.80
C LEU A 25 7.61 12.09 -1.25
N LEU A 26 7.68 12.22 0.08
CA LEU A 26 8.00 13.48 0.73
C LEU A 26 9.41 13.98 0.34
N LEU A 27 10.37 13.08 0.20
CA LEU A 27 11.71 13.36 -0.34
C LEU A 27 11.69 13.87 -1.79
N ALA A 28 10.72 13.43 -2.59
CA ALA A 28 10.50 13.94 -3.96
C ALA A 28 9.79 15.30 -3.99
N GLY A 29 9.40 15.84 -2.84
CA GLY A 29 8.70 17.13 -2.70
C GLY A 29 7.17 17.04 -2.86
N GLU A 30 6.62 15.83 -2.92
CA GLU A 30 5.20 15.59 -3.14
C GLU A 30 4.58 14.85 -1.95
N MET A 31 3.37 15.22 -1.55
CA MET A 31 2.62 14.50 -0.50
C MET A 31 1.50 13.67 -1.15
N SER A 32 1.51 12.36 -0.90
CA SER A 32 0.44 11.45 -1.33
C SER A 32 -0.43 11.08 -0.15
N PHE A 33 -1.74 11.18 -0.36
CA PHE A 33 -2.76 10.66 0.55
C PHE A 33 -3.35 9.33 0.08
N GLY A 34 -2.83 8.79 -1.04
CA GLY A 34 -3.32 7.57 -1.68
C GLY A 34 -2.80 6.26 -1.08
N GLN A 35 -1.79 6.31 -0.20
CA GLN A 35 -1.08 5.12 0.30
C GLN A 35 -2.00 4.04 0.90
N GLN A 36 -3.07 4.45 1.58
CA GLN A 36 -4.02 3.53 2.24
C GLN A 36 -4.74 2.62 1.24
N ALA A 37 -5.06 3.13 0.05
CA ALA A 37 -5.75 2.35 -0.98
C ALA A 37 -4.84 1.27 -1.59
N PHE A 38 -3.60 1.62 -1.95
CA PHE A 38 -2.65 0.65 -2.49
C PHE A 38 -2.29 -0.44 -1.47
N PHE A 39 -2.15 -0.05 -0.21
CA PHE A 39 -1.98 -0.98 0.89
C PHE A 39 -3.17 -1.94 1.04
N GLY A 40 -4.40 -1.42 0.98
CA GLY A 40 -5.62 -2.22 1.04
C GLY A 40 -5.71 -3.25 -0.08
N ILE A 41 -5.41 -2.86 -1.33
CA ILE A 41 -5.40 -3.77 -2.49
C ILE A 41 -4.42 -4.92 -2.29
N GLY A 42 -3.19 -4.64 -1.86
CA GLY A 42 -2.19 -5.66 -1.58
C GLY A 42 -2.59 -6.58 -0.42
N ALA A 43 -3.05 -6.01 0.69
CA ALA A 43 -3.47 -6.77 1.87
C ALA A 43 -4.64 -7.71 1.55
N TYR A 44 -5.65 -7.22 0.82
CA TYR A 44 -6.81 -8.01 0.43
C TYR A 44 -6.44 -9.14 -0.54
N ALA A 45 -5.60 -8.87 -1.54
CA ALA A 45 -5.10 -9.89 -2.45
C ALA A 45 -4.30 -10.98 -1.72
N GLY A 46 -3.40 -10.59 -0.82
CA GLY A 46 -2.64 -11.53 0.01
C GLY A 46 -3.54 -12.37 0.92
N GLY A 47 -4.56 -11.76 1.51
CA GLY A 47 -5.59 -12.44 2.31
C GLY A 47 -6.37 -13.48 1.50
N ILE A 48 -6.83 -13.12 0.30
CA ILE A 48 -7.50 -14.07 -0.61
C ILE A 48 -6.60 -15.24 -0.97
N LEU A 49 -5.35 -14.96 -1.36
CA LEU A 49 -4.42 -16.01 -1.78
C LEU A 49 -4.07 -16.98 -0.64
N THR A 50 -3.92 -16.47 0.57
CA THR A 50 -3.59 -17.29 1.74
C THR A 50 -4.81 -18.03 2.31
N VAL A 51 -5.95 -17.36 2.45
CA VAL A 51 -7.16 -17.90 3.10
C VAL A 51 -7.99 -18.77 2.15
N LEU A 52 -8.22 -18.33 0.91
CA LEU A 52 -9.09 -19.04 -0.04
C LEU A 52 -8.33 -20.05 -0.90
N TYR A 53 -7.12 -19.69 -1.34
CA TYR A 53 -6.34 -20.54 -2.25
C TYR A 53 -5.24 -21.36 -1.56
N GLY A 54 -5.03 -21.16 -0.26
CA GLY A 54 -4.03 -21.91 0.52
C GLY A 54 -2.59 -21.71 0.01
N VAL A 55 -2.32 -20.63 -0.73
CA VAL A 55 -1.00 -20.34 -1.30
C VAL A 55 -0.01 -20.08 -0.16
N PRO A 56 1.21 -20.63 -0.22
CA PRO A 56 2.21 -20.38 0.82
C PRO A 56 2.52 -18.89 0.94
N LEU A 57 2.67 -18.42 2.19
CA LEU A 57 2.85 -17.01 2.54
C LEU A 57 3.87 -16.25 1.67
N PRO A 58 5.06 -16.78 1.34
CA PRO A 58 6.03 -16.05 0.51
C PRO A 58 5.53 -15.78 -0.90
N LEU A 59 4.84 -16.75 -1.50
CA LEU A 59 4.32 -16.63 -2.86
C LEU A 59 3.10 -15.70 -2.90
N ALA A 60 2.23 -15.81 -1.89
CA ALA A 60 1.09 -14.90 -1.71
C ALA A 60 1.56 -13.46 -1.48
N ALA A 61 2.62 -13.25 -0.69
CA ALA A 61 3.21 -11.94 -0.47
C ALA A 61 3.79 -11.33 -1.76
N LEU A 62 4.52 -12.11 -2.56
CA LEU A 62 5.04 -11.64 -3.85
C LEU A 62 3.92 -11.26 -4.83
N ALA A 63 2.86 -12.07 -4.91
CA ALA A 63 1.71 -11.77 -5.74
C ALA A 63 0.95 -10.52 -5.26
N ALA A 64 0.75 -10.38 -3.95
CA ALA A 64 0.14 -9.21 -3.33
C ALA A 64 0.96 -7.93 -3.57
N MET A 65 2.29 -8.01 -3.44
CA MET A 65 3.21 -6.91 -3.76
C MET A 65 3.10 -6.54 -5.24
N GLY A 66 3.06 -7.51 -6.15
CA GLY A 66 2.89 -7.29 -7.58
C GLY A 66 1.57 -6.58 -7.91
N LEU A 67 0.46 -7.01 -7.30
CA LEU A 67 -0.85 -6.38 -7.49
C LEU A 67 -0.91 -4.96 -6.93
N GLY A 68 -0.37 -4.73 -5.73
CA GLY A 68 -0.25 -3.40 -5.15
C GLY A 68 0.61 -2.47 -6.00
N ALA A 69 1.75 -2.96 -6.50
CA ALA A 69 2.64 -2.21 -7.38
C ALA A 69 1.98 -1.89 -8.73
N LEU A 70 1.22 -2.83 -9.31
CA LEU A 70 0.45 -2.58 -10.54
C LEU A 70 -0.62 -1.51 -10.32
N ALA A 71 -1.38 -1.57 -9.23
CA ALA A 71 -2.37 -0.55 -8.90
C ALA A 71 -1.72 0.83 -8.70
N ALA A 72 -0.61 0.89 -7.96
CA ALA A 72 0.16 2.10 -7.76
C ALA A 72 0.76 2.63 -9.07
N PHE A 73 1.17 1.76 -10.00
CA PHE A 73 1.69 2.17 -11.31
C PHE A 73 0.59 2.76 -12.19
N LEU A 74 -0.58 2.10 -12.26
CA LEU A 74 -1.73 2.57 -13.04
C LEU A 74 -2.23 3.94 -12.58
N VAL A 75 -2.24 4.19 -11.26
CA VAL A 75 -2.63 5.48 -10.68
C VAL A 75 -1.47 6.49 -10.68
N GLY A 76 -0.24 6.01 -10.48
CA GLY A 76 0.98 6.82 -10.46
C GLY A 76 1.27 7.49 -11.80
N LEU A 77 1.09 6.78 -12.91
CA LEU A 77 1.38 7.28 -14.25
C LEU A 77 0.63 8.58 -14.62
N PRO A 78 -0.71 8.70 -14.39
CA PRO A 78 -1.41 9.96 -14.60
C PRO A 78 -1.14 11.00 -13.50
N THR A 79 -1.00 10.57 -12.24
CA THR A 79 -0.84 11.51 -11.11
C THR A 79 0.52 12.20 -11.10
N LEU A 80 1.61 11.52 -11.49
CA LEU A 80 2.96 12.10 -11.61
C LEU A 80 3.07 13.25 -12.62
N ARG A 81 2.07 13.46 -13.47
CA ARG A 81 2.01 14.62 -14.39
C ARG A 81 1.55 15.90 -13.68
N LEU A 82 0.98 15.77 -12.49
CA LEU A 82 0.53 16.85 -11.63
C LEU A 82 1.64 17.22 -10.63
N LYS A 83 1.62 18.45 -10.12
CA LYS A 83 2.62 18.94 -9.15
C LYS A 83 1.97 19.54 -7.92
N GLY A 84 2.60 19.35 -6.78
CA GLY A 84 2.21 19.89 -5.48
C GLY A 84 0.80 19.49 -5.08
N LEU A 85 -0.07 20.48 -4.84
CA LEU A 85 -1.40 20.23 -4.30
C LEU A 85 -2.29 19.38 -5.22
N TYR A 86 -2.12 19.49 -6.54
CA TYR A 86 -2.91 18.70 -7.50
C TYR A 86 -2.56 17.21 -7.43
N PHE A 87 -1.30 16.87 -7.15
CA PHE A 87 -0.87 15.49 -6.93
C PHE A 87 -1.52 14.92 -5.67
N ALA A 88 -1.46 15.67 -4.57
CA ALA A 88 -2.10 15.28 -3.30
C ALA A 88 -3.61 15.04 -3.47
N MET A 89 -4.33 15.95 -4.13
CA MET A 89 -5.77 15.82 -4.39
C MET A 89 -6.10 14.62 -5.29
N ALA A 90 -5.31 14.39 -6.33
CA ALA A 90 -5.54 13.27 -7.23
C ALA A 90 -5.30 11.90 -6.55
N THR A 91 -4.29 11.79 -5.68
CA THR A 91 -4.07 10.58 -4.88
C THR A 91 -5.16 10.35 -3.83
N LEU A 92 -5.72 11.42 -3.25
CA LEU A 92 -6.89 11.36 -2.37
C LEU A 92 -8.12 10.82 -3.10
N ALA A 93 -8.41 11.36 -4.29
CA ALA A 93 -9.52 10.92 -5.12
C ALA A 93 -9.37 9.45 -5.55
N ALA A 94 -8.15 9.04 -5.92
CA ALA A 94 -7.87 7.64 -6.24
C ALA A 94 -8.07 6.72 -5.03
N ALA A 95 -7.72 7.17 -3.82
CA ALA A 95 -7.98 6.39 -2.62
C ALA A 95 -9.47 6.29 -2.29
N GLU A 96 -10.25 7.34 -2.52
CA GLU A 96 -11.70 7.31 -2.30
C GLU A 96 -12.41 6.36 -3.27
N ILE A 97 -11.93 6.22 -4.51
CA ILE A 97 -12.48 5.24 -5.47
C ILE A 97 -12.21 3.79 -5.04
N ALA A 98 -11.11 3.55 -4.34
CA ALA A 98 -10.71 2.23 -3.85
C ALA A 98 -11.29 1.89 -2.47
N ARG A 99 -11.93 2.85 -1.80
CA ARG A 99 -12.58 2.70 -0.49
C ARG A 99 -13.99 2.13 -0.64
#